data_AF-A0A3D9KWV8-F1
#
_entry.id   AF-A0A3D9KWV8-F1
#
_cell.length_a   1.000
_cell.length_b   1.000
_cell.length_c   1.000
_cell.angle_alpha   90.00
_cell.angle_beta   90.00
_cell.angle_gamma   90.00
#
_symmetry.space_group_name_H-M   'P 1'
#
loop_
_entity.id
_entity.type
_entity.pdbx_description
1 polymer ?
#
loop_
_entity_poly.entity_id
_entity_poly.type
_entity_poly.pdbx_seq_one_letter_code
_entity_poly.pdbx_strand_id
1 'polypeptide(L)'
;MIIAVLSVLTFALTSILNQGSVNLAGEYVDKQSVNSAALTTLLFSIPILGFILGTLVSLIPYRGLTYNQKYLRSSLMTIIVIDSIFLVNTILRSIPF
;
A
#
# COMPACT_ATOMS: atom_id res chain seq x y z
N MET A 1 9.63 10.20 4.25
CA MET A 1 9.13 10.14 5.64
C MET A 1 7.64 9.80 5.69
N ILE A 2 6.77 10.51 4.96
CA ILE A 2 5.30 10.24 4.97
C ILE A 2 4.95 8.79 4.62
N ILE A 3 5.55 8.20 3.59
CA ILE A 3 5.29 6.79 3.19
C ILE A 3 5.57 5.84 4.37
N ALA A 4 6.73 5.95 5.02
CA ALA A 4 7.06 5.08 6.15
C ALA A 4 6.07 5.25 7.32
N VAL A 5 5.60 6.47 7.59
CA VAL A 5 4.59 6.73 8.63
C VAL A 5 3.26 6.09 8.27
N LEU A 6 2.79 6.25 7.02
CA LEU A 6 1.57 5.61 6.53
C LEU A 6 1.67 4.09 6.62
N SER A 7 2.75 3.50 6.12
CA SER A 7 2.95 2.05 6.13
C SER A 7 3.00 1.48 7.54
N VAL A 8 3.69 2.16 8.48
CA VAL A 8 3.72 1.75 9.89
C VAL A 8 2.34 1.85 10.53
N LEU A 9 1.59 2.93 10.25
CA LEU A 9 0.23 3.10 10.77
C LEU A 9 -0.71 2.02 10.22
N THR A 10 -0.69 1.77 8.92
CA THR A 10 -1.48 0.72 8.26
C THR A 10 -1.17 -0.65 8.88
N PHE A 11 0.12 -0.94 9.09
CA PHE A 11 0.53 -2.19 9.73
C PHE A 11 0.05 -2.29 11.19
N ALA A 12 0.23 -1.23 11.98
CA ALA A 12 -0.19 -1.21 13.38
C ALA A 12 -1.70 -1.44 13.51
N LEU A 13 -2.52 -0.75 12.70
CA LEU A 13 -3.96 -0.96 12.68
C LEU A 13 -4.33 -2.39 12.25
N THR A 14 -3.67 -2.91 11.22
CA THR A 14 -3.89 -4.30 10.78
C THR A 14 -3.58 -5.28 11.91
N SER A 15 -2.44 -5.11 12.60
CA SER A 15 -2.02 -6.00 13.68
C SER A 15 -2.96 -5.98 14.89
N ILE A 16 -3.47 -4.79 15.25
CA ILE A 16 -4.35 -4.61 16.42
C ILE A 16 -5.78 -5.07 16.11
N LEU A 17 -6.31 -4.73 14.94
CA LEU A 17 -7.74 -4.88 14.62
C LEU A 17 -8.06 -6.21 13.94
N ASN A 18 -7.07 -6.88 13.34
CA ASN A 18 -7.32 -8.12 12.63
C ASN A 18 -7.65 -9.29 13.57
N GLN A 19 -8.69 -10.04 13.22
CA GLN A 19 -9.10 -11.25 13.94
C GLN A 19 -8.74 -12.55 13.22
N GLY A 20 -8.13 -12.45 12.03
CA GLY A 20 -8.05 -13.53 11.05
C GLY A 20 -8.96 -13.19 9.87
N SER A 21 -8.67 -13.74 8.69
CA SER A 21 -9.41 -13.43 7.46
C SER A 21 -9.53 -14.66 6.59
N VAL A 22 -10.50 -14.65 5.68
CA VAL A 22 -10.60 -15.66 4.62
C VAL A 22 -9.75 -15.21 3.43
N ASN A 23 -8.97 -16.12 2.85
CA ASN A 23 -8.19 -15.85 1.63
C ASN A 23 -9.06 -15.95 0.37
N LEU A 24 -8.46 -15.70 -0.80
CA LEU A 24 -9.15 -15.79 -2.09
C LEU A 24 -9.61 -17.22 -2.44
N ALA A 25 -9.02 -18.24 -1.83
CA ALA A 25 -9.41 -19.65 -1.99
C ALA A 25 -10.53 -20.08 -1.03
N GLY A 26 -11.01 -19.18 -0.16
CA GLY A 26 -12.04 -19.48 0.83
C GLY A 26 -11.51 -20.12 2.12
N GLU A 27 -10.19 -20.23 2.29
CA GLU A 27 -9.59 -20.81 3.48
C GLU A 27 -9.41 -19.75 4.58
N TYR A 28 -9.64 -20.15 5.83
CA TYR A 28 -9.37 -19.29 6.97
C TYR A 28 -7.86 -19.16 7.19
N VAL A 29 -7.41 -17.92 7.30
CA VAL A 29 -6.03 -17.53 7.54
C VAL A 29 -5.95 -16.85 8.90
N ASP A 30 -5.03 -17.34 9.71
CA ASP A 30 -4.81 -16.85 11.06
C ASP A 30 -4.19 -15.43 11.08
N LYS A 31 -4.22 -14.80 12.26
CA LYS A 31 -3.72 -13.43 12.43
C LYS A 31 -2.26 -13.25 12.03
N GLN A 32 -1.40 -14.22 12.34
CA GLN A 32 0.03 -14.11 12.09
C GLN A 32 0.32 -14.13 10.59
N SER A 33 -0.36 -15.02 9.86
CA SER A 33 -0.27 -15.08 8.40
C SER A 33 -0.78 -13.80 7.73
N VAL A 34 -1.90 -13.23 8.19
CA VAL A 34 -2.38 -11.93 7.68
C VAL A 34 -1.40 -10.80 7.97
N ASN A 35 -0.81 -10.76 9.17
CA ASN A 35 0.18 -9.73 9.53
C ASN A 35 1.47 -9.86 8.70
N SER A 36 1.91 -11.09 8.44
CA SER A 36 3.06 -11.35 7.56
C SER A 36 2.78 -10.86 6.13
N ALA A 37 1.60 -11.20 5.59
CA ALA A 37 1.17 -10.72 4.27
C ALA A 37 1.06 -9.19 4.21
N ALA A 38 0.55 -8.56 5.27
CA ALA A 38 0.48 -7.10 5.37
C ALA A 38 1.88 -6.46 5.35
N LEU A 39 2.85 -7.01 6.08
CA LEU A 39 4.24 -6.53 6.05
C LEU A 39 4.84 -6.64 4.65
N THR A 40 4.70 -7.79 4.00
CA THR A 40 5.22 -7.98 2.63
C THR A 40 4.58 -6.99 1.67
N THR A 41 3.28 -6.77 1.81
CA THR A 41 2.52 -5.85 0.95
C THR A 41 3.00 -4.42 1.13
N LEU A 42 3.13 -3.95 2.37
CA LEU A 42 3.49 -2.57 2.69
C LEU A 42 4.96 -2.26 2.36
N LEU A 43 5.88 -3.20 2.61
CA LEU A 43 7.31 -2.98 2.41
C LEU A 43 7.80 -3.24 0.99
N PHE A 44 7.15 -4.15 0.26
CA PHE A 44 7.62 -4.56 -1.07
C PHE A 44 6.58 -4.33 -2.13
N SER A 45 5.38 -4.90 -2.00
CA SER A 45 4.39 -4.87 -3.09
C SER A 45 3.94 -3.44 -3.42
N ILE A 46 3.60 -2.62 -2.42
CA ILE A 46 3.16 -1.24 -2.64
C ILE A 46 4.28 -0.37 -3.23
N PRO A 47 5.52 -0.37 -2.70
CA PRO A 47 6.62 0.35 -3.32
C PRO A 47 6.90 -0.07 -4.76
N ILE A 48 6.91 -1.38 -5.04
CA ILE A 48 7.17 -1.90 -6.40
C ILE A 48 6.04 -1.48 -7.36
N LEU A 49 4.78 -1.72 -6.98
CA LEU A 49 3.62 -1.37 -7.80
C LEU A 49 3.49 0.14 -7.98
N GLY A 50 3.67 0.92 -6.92
CA GLY A 50 3.62 2.37 -6.99
C GLY A 50 4.77 2.97 -7.82
N PHE A 51 5.94 2.34 -7.83
CA PHE A 51 7.02 2.73 -8.73
C PHE A 51 6.67 2.45 -10.19
N ILE A 52 6.21 1.24 -10.51
CA ILE A 52 5.81 0.86 -11.88
C ILE A 52 4.64 1.74 -12.37
N LEU A 53 3.58 1.86 -11.58
CA LEU A 53 2.42 2.66 -11.96
C LEU A 53 2.77 4.14 -12.05
N GLY A 54 3.51 4.69 -11.09
CA GLY A 54 3.88 6.09 -11.12
C GLY A 54 4.85 6.43 -12.24
N THR A 55 5.72 5.50 -12.66
CA THR A 55 6.56 5.69 -13.84
C THR A 55 5.71 5.69 -15.11
N LEU A 56 4.77 4.75 -15.26
CA LEU A 56 3.84 4.69 -16.39
C LEU A 56 2.97 5.96 -16.49
N VAL A 57 2.35 6.38 -15.38
CA VAL A 57 1.52 7.60 -15.32
C VAL A 57 2.35 8.82 -15.71
N SER A 58 3.64 8.86 -15.33
CA SER A 58 4.47 10.01 -15.65
C SER A 58 4.75 10.18 -17.15
N LEU A 59 4.64 9.11 -17.96
CA LEU A 59 4.93 9.14 -19.39
C LEU A 59 3.99 10.06 -20.18
N ILE A 60 2.77 10.27 -19.69
CA ILE A 60 1.74 11.05 -20.39
C ILE A 60 1.90 12.56 -20.16
N PRO A 61 1.86 13.10 -18.92
CA PRO A 61 1.81 14.55 -18.72
C PRO A 61 3.19 15.23 -18.61
N TYR A 62 4.27 14.51 -18.30
CA TYR A 62 5.56 15.12 -17.94
C TYR A 62 6.64 14.96 -19.02
N ARG A 63 6.29 15.07 -20.31
CA ARG A 63 7.23 14.79 -21.42
C ARG A 63 8.47 15.71 -21.48
N GLY A 64 8.49 16.85 -20.79
CA GLY A 64 9.59 17.83 -20.83
C GLY A 64 10.44 18.01 -19.57
N LEU A 65 10.22 17.21 -18.51
CA LEU A 65 10.97 17.33 -17.24
C LEU A 65 12.12 16.32 -17.15
N THR A 66 13.17 16.68 -16.42
CA THR A 66 14.31 15.79 -16.15
C THR A 66 13.86 14.51 -15.43
N TYR A 67 14.52 13.39 -15.76
CA TYR A 67 14.15 12.04 -15.31
C TYR A 67 13.86 11.96 -13.79
N ASN A 68 14.75 12.50 -12.96
CA ASN A 68 14.61 12.45 -11.50
C ASN A 68 13.43 13.26 -10.97
N GLN A 69 13.03 14.34 -11.63
CA GLN A 69 11.90 15.16 -11.18
C GLN A 69 10.56 14.59 -11.64
N LYS A 70 10.56 13.92 -12.80
CA LYS A 70 9.39 13.32 -13.42
C LYS A 70 9.00 12.00 -12.77
N TYR A 71 9.89 11.02 -12.85
CA TYR A 71 9.57 9.63 -12.51
C TYR A 71 9.53 9.46 -10.99
N LEU A 72 10.51 9.98 -10.27
CA LEU A 72 10.58 9.81 -8.81
C LEU A 72 9.39 10.47 -8.10
N ARG A 73 9.03 11.71 -8.45
CA ARG A 73 7.89 12.40 -7.81
C ARG A 73 6.57 11.71 -8.11
N SER A 74 6.34 11.31 -9.36
CA SER A 74 5.13 10.59 -9.77
C SER A 74 5.01 9.24 -9.06
N SER A 75 6.11 8.47 -8.99
CA SER A 75 6.18 7.20 -8.25
C SER A 75 5.93 7.39 -6.76
N LEU A 76 6.56 8.37 -6.12
CA LEU A 76 6.32 8.64 -4.69
C LEU A 76 4.87 9.03 -4.41
N MET A 77 4.27 9.88 -5.25
CA MET A 77 2.84 10.24 -5.11
C MET A 77 1.94 9.03 -5.29
N THR A 78 2.23 8.17 -6.27
CA THR A 78 1.46 6.95 -6.52
C THR A 78 1.55 5.98 -5.34
N ILE A 79 2.75 5.81 -4.76
CA ILE A 79 2.95 5.00 -3.55
C ILE A 79 2.10 5.53 -2.40
N ILE A 80 2.13 6.86 -2.15
CA ILE A 80 1.33 7.48 -1.09
C ILE A 80 -0.17 7.23 -1.30
N VAL A 81 -0.66 7.36 -2.54
CA VAL A 81 -2.08 7.12 -2.86
C VAL A 81 -2.46 5.67 -2.59
N ILE A 82 -1.66 4.70 -3.05
CA ILE A 82 -1.95 3.27 -2.84
C ILE A 82 -1.93 2.92 -1.34
N ASP A 83 -0.93 3.40 -0.59
CA ASP A 83 -0.82 3.15 0.86
C ASP A 83 -2.00 3.78 1.62
N SER A 84 -2.43 4.98 1.21
CA SER A 84 -3.62 5.65 1.79
C SER A 84 -4.92 4.87 1.52
N ILE A 85 -5.08 4.33 0.31
CA ILE A 85 -6.23 3.47 -0.02
C ILE A 85 -6.22 2.20 0.84
N PHE A 86 -5.05 1.61 1.06
CA PHE A 86 -4.90 0.44 1.93
C PHE A 86 -5.29 0.77 3.38
N LEU A 87 -4.82 1.88 3.92
CA LEU A 87 -5.17 2.37 5.25
C LEU A 87 -6.69 2.52 5.42
N VAL A 88 -7.35 3.17 4.46
CA VAL A 88 -8.81 3.35 4.48
C VAL A 88 -9.53 2.00 4.43
N ASN A 89 -9.09 1.06 3.60
CA ASN A 89 -9.68 -0.28 3.53
C ASN A 89 -9.54 -1.04 4.86
N THR A 90 -8.39 -0.93 5.53
CA THR A 90 -8.18 -1.54 6.85
C THR A 90 -9.14 -0.95 7.87
N ILE A 91 -9.34 0.36 7.88
CA ILE A 91 -10.30 1.02 8.78
C ILE A 91 -11.73 0.54 8.48
N LEU A 92 -12.14 0.53 7.22
CA LEU A 92 -13.50 0.12 6.84
C LEU A 92 -13.81 -1.32 7.24
N ARG A 93 -12.86 -2.25 7.06
CA ARG A 93 -13.01 -3.65 7.49
C ARG A 93 -13.07 -3.82 9.01
N SER A 94 -12.53 -2.86 9.77
CA SER A 94 -12.53 -2.91 11.23
C SER A 94 -13.83 -2.46 11.86
N ILE A 95 -14.71 -1.79 11.09
CA ILE A 95 -16.02 -1.35 11.56
C ILE A 95 -17.02 -2.49 11.34
N PRO A 96 -17.61 -3.06 12.41
CA PRO A 96 -18.67 -4.05 12.26
C PRO A 96 -19.94 -3.33 11.79
N PHE A 97 -20.37 -3.60 10.55
CA PHE A 97 -21.70 -3.28 10.04
C PHE A 97 -22.49 -4.58 9.88
#